data_AF-A0A2V8DVZ5-F1
#
_entry.id   AF-A0A2V8DVZ5-F1
#
_cell.length_a   1.000
_cell.length_b   1.000
_cell.length_c   1.000
_cell.angle_alpha   90.00
_cell.angle_beta   90.00
_cell.angle_gamma   90.00
#
_symmetry.space_group_name_H-M   'P 1'
#
loop_
_entity.id
_entity.type
_entity.pdbx_description
1 polymer ?
#
loop_
_entity_poly.entity_id
_entity_poly.type
_entity_poly.pdbx_seq_one_letter_code
_entity_poly.pdbx_strand_id
1 'polypeptide(L)'
;PSSVVARLTRSTDETPKPGDASLARSSTTVIGSRADAMAGAASEASARGYRVVTMDEPITGEARLAGIAHLRAAMAKAHGLPRPVCVISSGETTVRVTGSGRGGRNQELALAMAEPLARSAGPALAASIGTDGIDGPTDAAGALVDATTLERARARGLSPDRFLAENNAYAFFAAIGDLIHTGPTGTNVGDLQVILLA
;
A
#
# COMPACT_ATOMS: atom_id res chain seq x y z
N PRO A 1 16.83 -27.90 -20.08
CA PRO A 1 17.15 -29.33 -20.36
C PRO A 1 16.31 -29.85 -21.53
N SER A 2 16.85 -30.75 -22.35
CA SER A 2 16.12 -31.35 -23.49
C SER A 2 14.84 -32.08 -23.05
N SER A 3 14.85 -32.68 -21.86
CA SER A 3 13.68 -33.32 -21.25
C SER A 3 12.51 -32.36 -20.99
N VAL A 4 12.78 -31.08 -20.69
CA VAL A 4 11.73 -30.06 -20.47
C VAL A 4 11.11 -29.65 -21.80
N VAL A 5 11.96 -29.39 -22.81
CA VAL A 5 11.49 -29.04 -24.16
C VAL A 5 10.64 -30.18 -24.74
N ALA A 6 11.11 -31.42 -24.61
CA ALA A 6 10.39 -32.60 -25.08
C ALA A 6 9.05 -32.85 -24.37
N ARG A 7 8.83 -32.28 -23.17
CA ARG A 7 7.54 -32.33 -22.47
C ARG A 7 6.61 -31.20 -22.91
N LEU A 8 7.12 -29.97 -23.01
CA LEU A 8 6.33 -28.80 -23.42
C LEU A 8 5.83 -28.89 -24.87
N THR A 9 6.51 -29.65 -25.74
CA THR A 9 6.10 -29.83 -27.14
C THR A 9 5.09 -30.96 -27.36
N ARG A 10 4.71 -31.71 -26.31
CA ARG A 10 3.67 -32.76 -26.41
C ARG A 10 2.29 -32.13 -26.30
N SER A 11 1.52 -32.20 -27.38
CA SER A 11 0.13 -31.72 -27.40
C SER A 11 -0.79 -32.47 -26.43
N THR A 12 -0.43 -33.68 -26.01
CA THR A 12 -1.19 -34.49 -25.04
C THR A 12 -1.08 -34.00 -23.60
N ASP A 13 -0.07 -33.18 -23.29
CA ASP A 13 0.21 -32.68 -21.94
C ASP A 13 -0.22 -31.20 -21.79
N GLU A 14 -1.13 -30.74 -22.63
CA GLU A 14 -1.65 -29.37 -22.58
C GLU A 14 -2.49 -29.11 -21.31
N THR A 15 -2.49 -27.85 -20.88
CA THR A 15 -3.31 -27.37 -19.75
C THR A 15 -4.81 -27.40 -20.08
N PRO A 16 -5.69 -27.74 -19.11
CA PRO A 16 -7.13 -27.70 -19.31
C PRO A 16 -7.60 -26.36 -19.86
N LYS A 17 -8.48 -26.39 -20.86
CA LYS A 17 -9.06 -25.19 -21.49
C LYS A 17 -10.44 -24.88 -20.91
N PRO A 18 -10.98 -23.66 -21.13
CA PRO A 18 -12.36 -23.37 -20.73
C PRO A 18 -13.33 -24.43 -21.28
N GLY A 19 -14.13 -25.04 -20.39
CA GLY A 19 -15.07 -26.11 -20.75
C GLY A 19 -14.51 -27.54 -20.76
N ASP A 20 -13.24 -27.75 -20.37
CA ASP A 20 -12.64 -29.07 -20.29
C ASP A 20 -13.38 -29.98 -19.29
N ALA A 21 -13.79 -31.18 -19.75
CA ALA A 21 -14.55 -32.13 -18.96
C ALA A 21 -13.82 -32.58 -17.68
N SER A 22 -12.48 -32.52 -17.66
CA SER A 22 -11.68 -32.84 -16.47
C SER A 22 -11.94 -31.90 -15.29
N LEU A 23 -12.39 -30.66 -15.54
CA LEU A 23 -12.73 -29.66 -14.53
C LEU A 23 -14.24 -29.49 -14.32
N ALA A 24 -15.08 -30.33 -14.93
CA ALA A 24 -16.55 -30.18 -14.91
C ALA A 24 -17.18 -30.24 -13.51
N ARG A 25 -16.47 -30.77 -12.51
CA ARG A 25 -16.92 -30.86 -11.11
C ARG A 25 -16.20 -29.88 -10.18
N SER A 26 -15.42 -28.95 -10.72
CA SER A 26 -14.65 -27.99 -9.96
C SER A 26 -15.39 -26.65 -9.86
N SER A 27 -15.33 -26.03 -8.70
CA SER A 27 -15.78 -24.65 -8.47
C SER A 27 -14.70 -23.86 -7.76
N THR A 28 -14.51 -22.60 -8.15
CA THR A 28 -13.52 -21.71 -7.52
C THR A 28 -14.24 -20.47 -6.99
N THR A 29 -13.90 -20.07 -5.78
CA THR A 29 -14.42 -18.85 -5.15
C THR A 29 -13.27 -18.12 -4.47
N VAL A 30 -13.20 -16.80 -4.70
CA VAL A 30 -12.26 -15.94 -3.99
C VAL A 30 -12.89 -15.57 -2.64
N ILE A 31 -12.27 -16.02 -1.55
CA ILE A 31 -12.74 -15.77 -0.16
C ILE A 31 -11.92 -14.72 0.57
N GLY A 32 -10.89 -14.18 -0.09
CA GLY A 32 -10.01 -13.16 0.44
C GLY A 32 -9.28 -12.47 -0.70
N SER A 33 -9.42 -11.15 -0.76
CA SER A 33 -8.90 -10.30 -1.81
C SER A 33 -8.68 -8.88 -1.29
N ARG A 34 -8.04 -8.04 -2.10
CA ARG A 34 -7.89 -6.61 -1.81
C ARG A 34 -9.25 -5.92 -1.56
N ALA A 35 -10.31 -6.39 -2.23
CA ALA A 35 -11.66 -5.84 -2.08
C ALA A 35 -12.21 -6.13 -0.67
N ASP A 36 -11.92 -7.30 -0.11
CA ASP A 36 -12.32 -7.66 1.25
C ASP A 36 -11.58 -6.80 2.29
N ALA A 37 -10.28 -6.55 2.10
CA ALA A 37 -9.52 -5.64 2.96
C ALA A 37 -10.05 -4.20 2.89
N MET A 38 -10.34 -3.69 1.68
CA MET A 38 -10.95 -2.37 1.51
C MET A 38 -12.34 -2.28 2.15
N ALA A 39 -13.16 -3.33 2.01
CA ALA A 39 -14.50 -3.39 2.61
C ALA A 39 -14.43 -3.37 4.14
N GLY A 40 -13.50 -4.11 4.74
CA GLY A 40 -13.26 -4.08 6.18
C GLY A 40 -12.86 -2.68 6.67
N ALA A 41 -11.91 -2.03 5.99
CA ALA A 41 -11.50 -0.67 6.31
C ALA A 41 -12.64 0.36 6.13
N ALA A 42 -13.45 0.20 5.09
CA ALA A 42 -14.60 1.07 4.81
C ALA A 42 -15.69 0.94 5.88
N SER A 43 -15.97 -0.29 6.31
CA SER A 43 -16.91 -0.55 7.40
C SER A 43 -16.45 0.13 8.69
N GLU A 44 -15.18 -0.04 9.05
CA GLU A 44 -14.60 0.55 10.27
C GLU A 44 -14.59 2.09 10.23
N ALA A 45 -14.18 2.68 9.10
CA ALA A 45 -14.17 4.13 8.93
C ALA A 45 -15.59 4.70 9.04
N SER A 46 -16.58 4.05 8.42
CA SER A 46 -17.99 4.45 8.50
C SER A 46 -18.52 4.36 9.93
N ALA A 47 -18.19 3.28 10.65
CA ALA A 47 -18.57 3.10 12.06
C ALA A 47 -18.00 4.18 12.98
N ARG A 48 -16.84 4.75 12.61
CA ARG A 48 -16.20 5.88 13.30
C ARG A 48 -16.72 7.26 12.85
N GLY A 49 -17.72 7.31 11.98
CA GLY A 49 -18.35 8.55 11.52
C GLY A 49 -17.63 9.25 10.37
N TYR A 50 -16.64 8.61 9.74
CA TYR A 50 -16.04 9.13 8.52
C TYR A 50 -16.97 8.89 7.33
N ARG A 51 -17.05 9.87 6.44
CA ARG A 51 -17.58 9.61 5.11
C ARG A 51 -16.54 8.88 4.27
N VAL A 52 -16.89 7.69 3.81
CA VAL A 52 -15.96 6.83 3.07
C VAL A 52 -16.00 7.11 1.57
N VAL A 53 -14.81 7.15 0.97
CA VAL A 53 -14.60 7.19 -0.48
C VAL A 53 -13.64 6.07 -0.85
N THR A 54 -14.05 5.14 -1.70
CA THR A 54 -13.14 4.09 -2.20
C THR A 54 -12.52 4.49 -3.54
N MET A 55 -11.28 4.07 -3.78
CA MET A 55 -10.64 4.10 -5.09
C MET A 55 -10.38 2.66 -5.54
N ASP A 56 -11.19 2.18 -6.48
CA ASP A 56 -11.25 0.76 -6.83
C ASP A 56 -10.07 0.31 -7.71
N GLU A 57 -9.51 1.23 -8.50
CA GLU A 57 -8.32 0.98 -9.32
C GLU A 57 -7.10 0.77 -8.40
N PRO A 58 -6.38 -0.34 -8.53
CA PRO A 58 -5.26 -0.63 -7.66
C PRO A 58 -4.11 0.37 -7.85
N ILE A 59 -3.52 0.83 -6.75
CA ILE A 59 -2.26 1.57 -6.83
C ILE A 59 -1.14 0.62 -7.26
N THR A 60 -0.42 1.00 -8.31
CA THR A 60 0.72 0.25 -8.84
C THR A 60 1.85 1.19 -9.25
N GLY A 61 3.00 0.63 -9.61
CA GLY A 61 4.18 1.39 -10.02
C GLY A 61 5.16 1.66 -8.88
N GLU A 62 6.13 2.54 -9.12
CA GLU A 62 7.20 2.83 -8.16
C GLU A 62 6.67 3.63 -6.97
N ALA A 63 6.86 3.11 -5.75
CA ALA A 63 6.26 3.60 -4.51
C ALA A 63 6.40 5.12 -4.29
N ARG A 64 7.60 5.67 -4.49
CA ARG A 64 7.87 7.10 -4.32
C ARG A 64 7.14 8.01 -5.31
N LEU A 65 6.87 7.53 -6.53
CA LEU A 65 6.14 8.27 -7.55
C LEU A 65 4.63 8.08 -7.37
N ALA A 66 4.24 6.83 -7.13
CA ALA A 66 2.86 6.42 -6.92
C ALA A 66 2.27 7.12 -5.69
N GLY A 67 3.03 7.27 -4.59
CA GLY A 67 2.55 7.92 -3.37
C GLY A 67 2.10 9.38 -3.59
N ILE A 68 2.91 10.17 -4.29
CA ILE A 68 2.59 11.58 -4.61
C ILE A 68 1.35 11.66 -5.52
N ALA A 69 1.32 10.86 -6.58
CA ALA A 69 0.20 10.83 -7.52
C ALA A 69 -1.10 10.38 -6.84
N HIS A 70 -1.01 9.35 -5.99
CA HIS A 70 -2.13 8.77 -5.28
C HIS A 70 -2.74 9.74 -4.27
N LEU A 71 -1.91 10.42 -3.45
CA LEU A 71 -2.42 11.42 -2.51
C LEU A 71 -3.15 12.55 -3.23
N ARG A 72 -2.61 13.05 -4.36
CA ARG A 72 -3.28 14.08 -5.17
C ARG A 72 -4.63 13.60 -5.69
N ALA A 73 -4.69 12.38 -6.22
CA ALA A 73 -5.93 11.79 -6.71
C ALA A 73 -6.97 11.61 -5.57
N ALA A 74 -6.54 11.13 -4.40
CA ALA A 74 -7.38 10.97 -3.23
C ALA A 74 -7.94 12.32 -2.73
N MET A 75 -7.10 13.34 -2.62
CA MET A 75 -7.52 14.70 -2.24
C MET A 75 -8.50 15.31 -3.25
N ALA A 76 -8.24 15.13 -4.54
CA ALA A 76 -9.16 15.58 -5.59
C ALA A 76 -10.52 14.88 -5.51
N LYS A 77 -10.53 13.56 -5.28
CA LYS A 77 -11.76 12.78 -5.11
C LYS A 77 -12.54 13.16 -3.84
N ALA A 78 -11.83 13.62 -2.81
CA ALA A 78 -12.40 14.10 -1.56
C ALA A 78 -12.70 15.62 -1.55
N HIS A 79 -12.48 16.34 -2.65
CA HIS A 79 -12.69 17.77 -2.71
C HIS A 79 -14.19 18.13 -2.64
N GLY A 80 -14.54 19.15 -1.86
CA GLY A 80 -15.94 19.62 -1.69
C GLY A 80 -16.82 18.70 -0.83
N LEU A 81 -16.26 17.61 -0.30
CA LEU A 81 -16.95 16.64 0.52
C LEU A 81 -16.97 17.09 2.01
N PRO A 82 -18.12 17.15 2.72
CA PRO A 82 -18.22 17.44 4.16
C PRO A 82 -17.31 16.62 5.12
N ARG A 83 -16.30 17.22 5.74
CA ARG A 83 -15.39 16.49 6.65
C ARG A 83 -16.11 15.94 7.90
N PRO A 84 -15.64 14.83 8.50
CA PRO A 84 -14.42 14.08 8.16
C PRO A 84 -14.63 13.06 7.02
N VAL A 85 -13.59 12.86 6.20
CA VAL A 85 -13.56 11.92 5.07
C VAL A 85 -12.44 10.92 5.24
N CYS A 86 -12.71 9.65 4.92
CA CYS A 86 -11.72 8.59 4.82
C CYS A 86 -11.68 8.10 3.36
N VAL A 87 -10.55 8.26 2.69
CA VAL A 87 -10.30 7.69 1.37
C VAL A 87 -9.57 6.37 1.55
N ILE A 88 -10.09 5.31 0.92
CA ILE A 88 -9.57 3.95 1.04
C ILE A 88 -9.22 3.43 -0.34
N SER A 89 -8.05 2.82 -0.44
CA SER A 89 -7.52 2.24 -1.66
C SER A 89 -6.67 1.02 -1.32
N SER A 90 -6.37 0.23 -2.35
CA SER A 90 -5.48 -0.93 -2.23
C SER A 90 -4.61 -1.05 -3.47
N GLY A 91 -3.58 -1.89 -3.40
CA GLY A 91 -2.76 -2.22 -4.55
C GLY A 91 -1.48 -2.90 -4.15
N GLU A 92 -0.47 -2.78 -5.00
CA GLU A 92 0.86 -3.29 -4.73
C GLU A 92 1.87 -2.48 -5.53
N THR A 93 2.63 -1.65 -4.81
CA THR A 93 3.69 -0.84 -5.43
C THR A 93 5.02 -1.58 -5.42
N THR A 94 6.04 -1.04 -6.09
CA THR A 94 7.40 -1.61 -6.08
C THR A 94 8.42 -0.55 -5.69
N VAL A 95 9.57 -1.01 -5.20
CA VAL A 95 10.71 -0.14 -4.91
C VAL A 95 11.83 -0.47 -5.88
N ARG A 96 12.32 0.56 -6.59
CA ARG A 96 13.59 0.46 -7.29
C ARG A 96 14.71 0.71 -6.28
N VAL A 97 15.39 -0.37 -5.89
CA VAL A 97 16.48 -0.29 -4.90
C VAL A 97 17.75 0.24 -5.58
N THR A 98 18.20 1.41 -5.16
CA THR A 98 19.44 2.07 -5.59
C THR A 98 20.38 2.40 -4.44
N GLY A 99 19.86 2.54 -3.23
CA GLY A 99 20.62 2.74 -2.00
C GLY A 99 20.88 1.45 -1.23
N SER A 100 21.53 1.60 -0.08
CA SER A 100 21.88 0.51 0.84
C SER A 100 21.07 0.55 2.14
N GLY A 101 20.05 1.41 2.20
CA GLY A 101 19.16 1.55 3.35
C GLY A 101 18.22 0.37 3.52
N ARG A 102 17.38 0.48 4.56
CA ARG A 102 16.32 -0.49 4.85
C ARG A 102 14.96 0.19 4.79
N GLY A 103 13.97 -0.51 4.24
CA GLY A 103 12.61 -0.02 4.09
C GLY A 103 11.79 -0.95 3.20
N GLY A 104 10.55 -0.56 2.92
CA GLY A 104 9.68 -1.26 2.01
C GLY A 104 8.81 -0.30 1.21
N ARG A 105 7.98 -0.88 0.34
CA ARG A 105 7.13 -0.14 -0.60
C ARG A 105 6.09 0.72 0.12
N ASN A 106 5.52 0.23 1.22
CA ASN A 106 4.52 0.97 1.99
C ASN A 106 5.16 2.14 2.74
N GLN A 107 6.35 1.94 3.30
CA GLN A 107 7.14 3.00 3.93
C GLN A 107 7.57 4.06 2.89
N GLU A 108 8.12 3.69 1.73
CA GLU A 108 8.50 4.67 0.71
C GLU A 108 7.30 5.45 0.16
N LEU A 109 6.17 4.78 -0.04
CA LEU A 109 4.92 5.41 -0.47
C LEU A 109 4.46 6.44 0.57
N ALA A 110 4.41 6.08 1.86
CA ALA A 110 4.05 6.99 2.93
C ALA A 110 5.02 8.18 3.02
N LEU A 111 6.33 7.93 2.94
CA LEU A 111 7.33 9.00 3.03
C LEU A 111 7.22 9.99 1.86
N ALA A 112 6.94 9.50 0.65
CA ALA A 112 6.70 10.34 -0.51
C ALA A 112 5.42 11.20 -0.39
N MET A 113 4.45 10.78 0.44
CA MET A 113 3.25 11.57 0.74
C MET A 113 3.50 12.69 1.75
N ALA A 114 4.57 12.63 2.56
CA ALA A 114 4.77 13.57 3.69
C ALA A 114 4.77 15.05 3.27
N GLU A 115 5.56 15.40 2.23
CA GLU A 115 5.66 16.77 1.73
C GLU A 115 4.34 17.31 1.15
N PRO A 116 3.68 16.63 0.19
CA PRO A 116 2.39 17.09 -0.31
C PRO A 116 1.27 17.08 0.74
N LEU A 117 1.29 16.16 1.71
CA LEU A 117 0.32 16.12 2.81
C LEU A 117 0.47 17.31 3.76
N ALA A 118 1.70 17.69 4.11
CA ALA A 118 1.96 18.86 4.96
C ALA A 118 1.51 20.19 4.32
N ARG A 119 1.37 20.23 3.00
CA ARG A 119 0.83 21.38 2.25
C ARG A 119 -0.69 21.35 2.11
N SER A 120 -1.36 20.30 2.57
CA SER A 120 -2.81 20.23 2.54
C SER A 120 -3.45 21.20 3.53
N ALA A 121 -4.64 21.69 3.20
CA ALA A 121 -5.41 22.53 4.10
C ALA A 121 -6.13 21.65 5.13
N GLY A 122 -5.85 21.88 6.41
CA GLY A 122 -6.49 21.21 7.54
C GLY A 122 -5.78 19.93 8.01
N PRO A 123 -6.30 19.29 9.06
CA PRO A 123 -5.73 18.07 9.60
C PRO A 123 -5.88 16.89 8.62
N ALA A 124 -4.75 16.24 8.32
CA ALA A 124 -4.70 15.11 7.41
C ALA A 124 -3.70 14.06 7.89
N LEU A 125 -4.00 12.80 7.61
CA LEU A 125 -3.15 11.64 7.87
C LEU A 125 -3.24 10.67 6.69
N ALA A 126 -2.13 10.07 6.30
CA ALA A 126 -2.08 8.98 5.33
C ALA A 126 -1.29 7.80 5.91
N ALA A 127 -1.74 6.59 5.65
CA ALA A 127 -1.06 5.36 6.03
C ALA A 127 -1.04 4.39 4.85
N SER A 128 0.03 3.62 4.75
CA SER A 128 0.17 2.51 3.80
C SER A 128 0.66 1.29 4.55
N ILE A 129 0.00 0.16 4.38
CA ILE A 129 0.15 -1.01 5.23
C ILE A 129 0.09 -2.28 4.37
N GLY A 130 1.11 -3.13 4.46
CA GLY A 130 1.11 -4.49 3.94
C GLY A 130 0.19 -5.37 4.77
N THR A 131 -0.77 -6.03 4.13
CA THR A 131 -1.79 -6.82 4.83
C THR A 131 -1.24 -8.10 5.48
N ASP A 132 -0.03 -8.52 5.10
CA ASP A 132 0.73 -9.61 5.75
C ASP A 132 1.46 -9.18 7.02
N GLY A 133 1.50 -7.88 7.29
CA GLY A 133 2.16 -7.29 8.44
C GLY A 133 3.65 -7.04 8.25
N ILE A 134 4.15 -7.14 7.02
CA ILE A 134 5.57 -6.99 6.68
C ILE A 134 5.71 -6.04 5.48
N ASP A 135 6.68 -5.14 5.52
CA ASP A 135 7.01 -4.24 4.42
C ASP A 135 8.52 -4.22 4.17
N GLY A 136 8.93 -4.85 3.06
CA GLY A 136 10.33 -5.09 2.74
C GLY A 136 11.04 -5.99 3.78
N PRO A 137 12.38 -5.93 3.87
CA PRO A 137 13.14 -6.66 4.89
C PRO A 137 13.09 -5.96 6.25
N THR A 138 11.89 -5.69 6.78
CA THR A 138 11.66 -5.01 8.06
C THR A 138 10.65 -5.74 8.94
N ASP A 139 10.51 -5.32 10.19
CA ASP A 139 9.51 -5.79 11.14
C ASP A 139 8.25 -4.89 11.19
N ALA A 140 8.17 -3.90 10.30
CA ALA A 140 7.02 -3.02 10.16
C ALA A 140 6.13 -3.49 9.00
N ALA A 141 4.83 -3.30 9.14
CA ALA A 141 3.86 -3.49 8.06
C ALA A 141 3.82 -2.29 7.10
N GLY A 142 4.37 -1.15 7.51
CA GLY A 142 4.32 0.09 6.76
C GLY A 142 4.57 1.29 7.67
N ALA A 143 4.02 2.44 7.28
CA ALA A 143 4.16 3.68 8.03
C ALA A 143 2.96 4.60 7.84
N LEU A 144 2.84 5.57 8.74
CA LEU A 144 1.91 6.70 8.61
C LEU A 144 2.66 8.01 8.46
N VAL A 145 1.98 8.99 7.87
CA VAL A 145 2.40 10.38 7.81
C VAL A 145 1.22 11.28 8.14
N ASP A 146 1.49 12.35 8.86
CA ASP A 146 0.51 13.40 9.18
C ASP A 146 1.10 14.79 8.84
N ALA A 147 0.29 15.84 9.02
CA ALA A 147 0.70 17.22 8.73
C ALA A 147 1.94 17.70 9.52
N THR A 148 2.30 17.02 10.62
CA THR A 148 3.42 17.35 11.51
C THR A 148 4.63 16.42 11.34
N THR A 149 4.56 15.38 10.50
CA THR A 149 5.69 14.46 10.21
C THR A 149 6.96 15.22 9.80
N LEU A 150 6.84 16.24 8.95
CA LEU A 150 8.01 17.02 8.52
C LEU A 150 8.64 17.84 9.65
N GLU A 151 7.82 18.34 10.58
CA GLU A 151 8.32 19.05 11.77
C GLU A 151 9.10 18.10 12.67
N ARG A 152 8.54 16.90 12.96
CA ARG A 152 9.22 15.84 13.71
C ARG A 152 10.54 15.44 13.05
N ALA A 153 10.56 15.32 11.71
CA ALA A 153 11.75 14.99 10.95
C ALA A 153 12.83 16.09 11.05
N ARG A 154 12.44 17.36 10.87
CA ARG A 154 13.37 18.51 10.99
C ARG A 154 13.97 18.62 12.39
N ALA A 155 13.17 18.42 13.43
CA ALA A 155 13.65 18.42 14.82
C ALA A 155 14.73 17.36 15.09
N ARG A 156 14.80 16.31 14.26
CA ARG A 156 15.81 15.24 14.32
C ARG A 156 16.87 15.32 13.22
N GLY A 157 16.89 16.40 12.43
CA GLY A 157 17.84 16.56 11.32
C GLY A 157 17.65 15.57 10.17
N LEU A 158 16.45 15.02 9.99
CA LEU A 158 16.13 14.03 8.96
C LEU A 158 15.61 14.72 7.69
N SER A 159 16.07 14.26 6.53
CA SER A 159 15.64 14.75 5.21
C SER A 159 14.85 13.66 4.48
N PRO A 160 13.53 13.84 4.24
CA PRO A 160 12.72 12.86 3.51
C PRO A 160 13.33 12.46 2.15
N ASP A 161 13.76 13.44 1.35
CA ASP A 161 14.34 13.22 0.03
C ASP A 161 15.60 12.36 0.09
N ARG A 162 16.48 12.62 1.06
CA ARG A 162 17.68 11.81 1.27
C ARG A 162 17.34 10.37 1.64
N PHE A 163 16.43 10.18 2.58
CA PHE A 163 16.04 8.84 3.03
C PHE A 163 15.30 8.04 1.94
N LEU A 164 14.53 8.70 1.06
CA LEU A 164 13.98 8.07 -0.15
C LEU A 164 15.08 7.69 -1.14
N ALA A 165 16.03 8.58 -1.41
CA ALA A 165 17.15 8.31 -2.34
C ALA A 165 18.02 7.13 -1.87
N GLU A 166 18.21 6.99 -0.56
CA GLU A 166 18.98 5.90 0.06
C GLU A 166 18.17 4.59 0.27
N ASN A 167 16.89 4.55 -0.12
CA ASN A 167 15.95 3.45 0.19
C ASN A 167 15.90 3.11 1.70
N ASN A 168 15.95 4.13 2.56
CA ASN A 168 16.13 4.00 4.00
C ASN A 168 14.90 4.42 4.82
N ALA A 169 13.70 4.34 4.24
CA ALA A 169 12.47 4.84 4.86
C ALA A 169 12.20 4.23 6.27
N TYR A 170 12.65 3.01 6.54
CA TYR A 170 12.53 2.40 7.87
C TYR A 170 13.22 3.23 8.95
N ALA A 171 14.47 3.61 8.72
CA ALA A 171 15.24 4.39 9.70
C ALA A 171 14.65 5.79 9.89
N PHE A 172 14.06 6.38 8.84
CA PHE A 172 13.35 7.65 8.93
C PHE A 172 12.17 7.54 9.91
N PHE A 173 11.27 6.59 9.67
CA PHE A 173 10.06 6.44 10.47
C PHE A 173 10.34 5.90 11.88
N ALA A 174 11.31 5.00 12.04
CA ALA A 174 11.77 4.54 13.35
C ALA A 174 12.26 5.71 14.20
N ALA A 175 12.98 6.65 13.59
CA ALA A 175 13.48 7.81 14.30
C ALA A 175 12.38 8.76 14.76
N ILE A 176 11.23 8.83 14.09
CA ILE A 176 10.12 9.74 14.47
C ILE A 176 8.93 9.04 15.14
N GLY A 177 8.92 7.70 15.22
CA GLY A 177 7.89 6.91 15.89
C GLY A 177 6.66 6.59 15.06
N ASP A 178 6.77 6.65 13.72
CA ASP A 178 5.63 6.58 12.79
C ASP A 178 5.56 5.25 12.00
N LEU A 179 6.32 4.24 12.43
CA LEU A 179 6.20 2.88 11.89
C LEU A 179 4.90 2.22 12.38
N ILE A 180 4.29 1.45 11.48
CA ILE A 180 3.12 0.63 11.82
C ILE A 180 3.58 -0.81 12.02
N HIS A 181 3.43 -1.31 13.24
CA HIS A 181 3.72 -2.70 13.59
C HIS A 181 2.42 -3.44 13.90
N THR A 182 2.03 -4.36 13.03
CA THR A 182 0.90 -5.27 13.27
C THR A 182 1.36 -6.63 13.79
N GLY A 183 2.63 -6.98 13.56
CA GLY A 183 3.09 -8.37 13.58
C GLY A 183 2.54 -9.15 12.37
N PRO A 184 2.94 -10.43 12.21
CA PRO A 184 2.43 -11.28 11.13
C PRO A 184 0.93 -11.49 11.29
N THR A 185 0.16 -11.18 10.25
CA THR A 185 -1.31 -11.25 10.28
C THR A 185 -1.86 -12.62 9.90
N GLY A 186 -1.04 -13.45 9.25
CA GLY A 186 -1.44 -14.76 8.74
C GLY A 186 -2.24 -14.71 7.43
N THR A 187 -2.30 -13.56 6.75
CA THR A 187 -2.94 -13.39 5.43
C THR A 187 -2.09 -12.53 4.51
N ASN A 188 -2.39 -12.48 3.21
CA ASN A 188 -1.81 -11.50 2.29
C ASN A 188 -2.76 -11.26 1.12
N VAL A 189 -3.27 -10.03 1.03
CA VAL A 189 -4.13 -9.55 -0.07
C VAL A 189 -3.63 -8.23 -0.66
N GLY A 190 -2.31 -8.01 -0.59
CA GLY A 190 -1.62 -6.81 -1.07
C GLY A 190 -1.50 -5.73 0.00
N ASP A 191 -1.46 -4.48 -0.43
CA ASP A 191 -1.34 -3.31 0.43
C ASP A 191 -2.70 -2.60 0.58
N LEU A 192 -2.91 -1.98 1.74
CA LEU A 192 -4.05 -1.12 2.05
C LEU A 192 -3.55 0.31 2.33
N GLN A 193 -4.15 1.29 1.66
CA GLN A 193 -3.88 2.70 1.90
C GLN A 193 -5.12 3.38 2.48
N VAL A 194 -4.90 4.18 3.51
CA VAL A 194 -5.95 4.91 4.24
C VAL A 194 -5.54 6.37 4.35
N ILE A 195 -6.37 7.28 3.86
CA ILE A 195 -6.14 8.73 3.95
C ILE A 195 -7.33 9.37 4.69
N LEU A 196 -7.04 9.97 5.83
CA LEU A 196 -8.00 10.67 6.66
C LEU A 196 -7.84 12.18 6.45
N LEU A 197 -8.97 12.85 6.25
CA LEU A 197 -9.06 14.30 6.05
C LEU A 197 -10.15 14.83 6.97
N ALA A 198 -9.80 15.71 7.91
CA ALA A 198 -10.71 16.26 8.92
C ALA A 198 -10.95 17.77 8.74
#